data_AF-A0A6J4RCY0-F1
#
_entry.id   AF-A0A6J4RCY0-F1
#
_cell.length_a   1.000
_cell.length_b   1.000
_cell.length_c   1.000
_cell.angle_alpha   90.00
_cell.angle_beta   90.00
_cell.angle_gamma   90.00
#
_symmetry.space_group_name_H-M   'P 1'
#
loop_
_entity.id
_entity.type
_entity.pdbx_description
1 polymer ?
#
loop_
_entity_poly.entity_id
_entity_poly.type
_entity_poly.pdbx_seq_one_letter_code
_entity_poly.pdbx_strand_id
1 'polypeptide(L)'
;MAPNPLIGTWRLVSWENRSVDGQISYPLGEDAVGYIMYNQNGYMFVAIARPNRAKFAAGDLLGGSTEERAQAAGTYVSYSGLREG
;
A
#
# COMPACT_ATOMS: atom_id res chain seq x y z
N MET A 1 23.97 -20.65 2.26
CA MET A 1 23.25 -19.63 1.48
C MET A 1 23.39 -18.31 2.21
N ALA A 2 23.81 -17.23 1.55
CA ALA A 2 23.87 -15.92 2.19
C ALA A 2 22.43 -15.45 2.52
N PRO A 3 22.21 -14.79 3.67
CA PRO A 3 20.89 -14.28 4.01
C PRO A 3 20.44 -13.26 2.94
N ASN A 4 19.22 -13.42 2.43
CA ASN A 4 18.63 -12.45 1.51
C ASN A 4 18.27 -11.18 2.30
N PRO A 5 18.92 -10.04 2.04
CA PRO A 5 18.77 -8.82 2.84
C PRO A 5 17.38 -8.18 2.70
N LEU A 6 16.57 -8.59 1.73
CA LEU A 6 15.22 -8.08 1.54
C LEU A 6 14.21 -8.72 2.50
N ILE A 7 14.52 -9.90 3.04
CA ILE A 7 13.60 -10.62 3.93
C ILE A 7 13.37 -9.81 5.21
N GLY A 8 12.11 -9.48 5.45
CA GLY A 8 11.70 -8.63 6.57
C GLY A 8 10.48 -7.79 6.24
N THR A 9 10.16 -6.89 7.16
CA THR A 9 9.07 -5.91 7.03
C THR A 9 9.67 -4.51 7.00
N TRP A 10 9.28 -3.75 5.99
CA TRP A 10 9.80 -2.42 5.74
C TRP A 10 8.66 -1.42 5.78
N ARG A 11 8.88 -0.30 6.47
CA ARG A 11 7.94 0.82 6.52
C ARG A 11 8.16 1.72 5.31
N LEU A 12 7.07 2.13 4.67
CA LEU A 12 7.11 3.13 3.60
C LEU A 12 7.65 4.46 4.14
N VAL A 13 8.58 5.06 3.39
CA VAL A 13 9.10 6.41 3.67
C VAL A 13 8.42 7.44 2.76
N SER A 14 8.31 7.15 1.46
CA SER A 14 7.62 7.99 0.49
C SER A 14 7.15 7.18 -0.72
N TRP A 15 6.17 7.71 -1.47
CA TRP A 15 5.77 7.18 -2.78
C TRP A 15 5.51 8.33 -3.76
N GLU A 16 6.35 8.42 -4.78
CA GLU A 16 6.12 9.27 -5.96
C GLU A 16 5.99 8.44 -7.24
N ASN A 17 5.18 8.92 -8.18
CA ASN A 17 5.14 8.45 -9.56
C ASN A 17 5.78 9.51 -10.44
N ARG A 18 6.79 9.10 -11.22
CA ARG A 18 7.45 9.96 -12.21
C ARG A 18 7.11 9.47 -13.61
N SER A 19 6.49 10.34 -14.40
CA SER A 19 6.21 10.07 -15.81
C SER A 19 7.45 10.31 -16.68
N VAL A 20 7.39 9.84 -17.93
CA VAL A 20 8.52 9.94 -18.89
C VAL A 20 8.86 11.40 -19.22
N ASP A 21 7.87 12.30 -19.19
CA ASP A 21 8.03 13.75 -19.36
C ASP A 21 8.49 14.48 -18.08
N GLY A 22 8.75 13.75 -16.99
CA GLY A 22 9.31 14.28 -15.75
C GLY A 22 8.28 14.84 -14.78
N GLN A 23 6.97 14.72 -15.04
CA GLN A 23 5.96 15.11 -14.06
C GLN A 23 5.99 14.16 -12.86
N ILE A 24 5.94 14.74 -11.66
CA ILE A 24 5.88 14.01 -10.40
C ILE A 24 4.44 14.08 -9.88
N SER A 25 3.92 12.95 -9.44
CA SER A 25 2.61 12.84 -8.80
C SER A 25 2.68 11.95 -7.57
N TYR A 26 1.79 12.19 -6.61
CA TYR A 26 1.71 11.44 -5.36
C TYR A 26 0.33 10.78 -5.26
N PRO A 27 0.14 9.55 -5.78
CA PRO A 27 -1.20 8.95 -5.92
C PRO A 27 -1.97 8.88 -4.60
N LEU A 28 -1.26 8.62 -3.50
CA LEU A 28 -1.80 8.54 -2.14
C LEU A 28 -1.37 9.72 -1.25
N GLY A 29 -0.89 10.82 -1.85
CA GLY A 29 -0.34 11.97 -1.14
C GLY A 29 1.13 11.79 -0.76
N GLU A 30 1.79 12.90 -0.46
CA GLU A 30 3.21 12.94 -0.07
C GLU A 30 3.48 12.17 1.23
N ASP A 31 2.49 12.17 2.12
CA ASP A 31 2.53 11.53 3.45
C ASP A 31 1.94 10.10 3.43
N ALA A 32 1.98 9.41 2.29
CA ALA A 32 1.48 8.04 2.18
C ALA A 32 2.14 7.12 3.22
N VAL A 33 1.33 6.23 3.82
CA VAL A 33 1.79 5.29 4.85
C VAL A 33 1.58 3.87 4.40
N GLY A 34 2.46 2.96 4.80
CA GLY A 34 2.34 1.57 4.40
C GLY A 34 3.49 0.69 4.83
N TYR A 35 3.38 -0.58 4.47
CA TYR A 35 4.40 -1.59 4.70
C TYR A 35 4.55 -2.48 3.48
N ILE A 36 5.77 -2.95 3.27
CA ILE A 36 6.08 -4.06 2.37
C ILE A 36 6.81 -5.16 3.15
N MET A 37 6.43 -6.41 2.89
CA MET A 37 7.00 -7.58 3.53
C MET A 37 7.51 -8.54 2.47
N TYR A 38 8.70 -9.08 2.69
CA TYR A 38 9.26 -10.20 1.94
C TYR A 38 9.50 -11.36 2.90
N ASN A 39 8.97 -12.53 2.58
CA ASN A 39 9.20 -13.73 3.39
C ASN A 39 10.21 -14.68 2.74
N GLN A 40 10.74 -15.61 3.53
CA GLN A 40 11.75 -16.58 3.10
C GLN A 40 11.25 -17.53 1.99
N ASN A 41 9.93 -17.68 1.87
CA ASN A 41 9.28 -18.56 0.90
C ASN A 41 9.02 -17.86 -0.44
N GLY A 42 9.54 -16.65 -0.65
CA GLY A 42 9.42 -15.90 -1.89
C GLY A 42 8.12 -15.11 -2.04
N TYR A 43 7.26 -15.06 -1.03
CA TYR A 43 6.07 -14.21 -1.07
C TYR A 43 6.41 -12.77 -0.72
N MET A 44 5.72 -11.87 -1.40
CA MET A 44 5.70 -10.44 -1.11
C MET A 44 4.28 -9.99 -0.80
N PHE A 45 4.16 -9.09 0.17
CA PHE A 45 2.92 -8.37 0.48
C PHE A 45 3.23 -6.89 0.60
N VAL A 46 2.42 -6.04 -0.03
CA VAL A 46 2.49 -4.60 0.12
C VAL A 46 1.09 -4.06 0.40
N ALA A 47 1.01 -3.11 1.33
CA ALA A 47 -0.19 -2.36 1.64
C ALA A 47 0.20 -0.89 1.86
N ILE A 48 -0.43 0.01 1.10
CA ILE A 48 -0.20 1.44 1.17
C ILE A 48 -1.54 2.18 1.20
N ALA A 49 -1.61 3.23 1.99
CA ALA A 49 -2.83 4.00 2.22
C ALA A 49 -2.51 5.51 2.23
N ARG A 50 -3.52 6.33 1.92
CA ARG A 50 -3.50 7.73 2.33
C ARG A 50 -3.48 7.82 3.86
N PRO A 51 -2.79 8.80 4.45
CA PRO A 51 -2.93 9.07 5.88
C PRO A 51 -4.35 9.58 6.19
N ASN A 52 -4.79 9.44 7.44
CA ASN A 52 -6.06 10.02 7.94
C ASN A 52 -7.31 9.64 7.12
N ARG A 53 -7.39 8.40 6.62
CA ARG A 53 -8.56 7.91 5.87
C ARG A 53 -9.84 8.08 6.69
N ALA A 54 -10.92 8.46 6.00
CA ALA A 54 -12.24 8.54 6.57
C ALA A 54 -12.61 7.18 7.20
N LYS A 55 -13.10 7.23 8.44
CA LYS A 55 -13.65 6.06 9.10
C LYS A 55 -15.06 5.81 8.55
N PHE A 56 -15.41 4.55 8.36
CA PHE A 56 -16.80 4.17 8.07
C PHE A 56 -17.70 4.63 9.22
N ALA A 57 -18.85 5.23 8.91
CA ALA A 57 -19.78 5.71 9.92
C ALA A 57 -20.28 4.58 10.84
N ALA A 58 -20.44 3.38 10.28
CA ALA A 58 -20.81 2.17 11.02
C ALA A 58 -19.67 1.60 11.89
N GLY A 59 -18.44 2.13 11.79
CA GLY A 59 -17.25 1.57 12.46
C GLY A 59 -16.78 0.21 11.91
N ASP A 60 -17.54 -0.38 10.97
CA ASP A 60 -17.25 -1.64 10.31
C ASP A 60 -17.19 -1.44 8.79
N LEU A 61 -16.16 -2.02 8.18
CA LEU A 61 -15.96 -1.99 6.73
C LEU A 61 -17.05 -2.76 6.00
N LEU A 62 -17.59 -3.84 6.60
CA LEU A 62 -18.66 -4.63 5.99
C LEU A 62 -20.05 -4.01 6.18
N GLY A 63 -20.21 -3.11 7.15
CA GLY A 63 -21.42 -2.34 7.42
C GLY A 63 -21.50 -0.97 6.72
N GLY A 64 -20.40 -0.49 6.15
CA GLY A 64 -20.36 0.81 5.46
C GLY A 64 -21.19 0.86 4.17
N SER A 65 -21.60 2.05 3.74
CA SER A 65 -22.33 2.23 2.48
C SER A 65 -21.45 1.91 1.26
N THR A 66 -22.06 1.74 0.09
CA THR A 66 -21.33 1.56 -1.17
C THR A 66 -20.39 2.72 -1.45
N GLU A 67 -20.84 3.95 -1.19
CA GLU A 67 -20.08 5.18 -1.37
C GLU A 67 -18.87 5.25 -0.43
N GLU A 68 -19.06 4.90 0.85
CA GLU A 68 -17.96 4.85 1.81
C GLU A 68 -16.90 3.81 1.40
N ARG A 69 -17.34 2.64 0.92
CA ARG A 69 -16.43 1.60 0.43
C ARG A 69 -15.66 2.04 -0.82
N ALA A 70 -16.31 2.74 -1.75
CA ALA A 70 -15.66 3.26 -2.94
C ALA A 70 -14.61 4.33 -2.59
N GLN A 71 -14.92 5.25 -1.68
CA GLN A 71 -13.96 6.24 -1.17
C GLN A 71 -12.79 5.58 -0.45
N ALA A 72 -13.06 4.55 0.36
CA ALA A 72 -12.04 3.77 1.04
C ALA A 72 -11.13 3.04 0.04
N ALA A 73 -11.67 2.44 -1.02
CA ALA A 73 -10.89 1.74 -2.04
C ALA A 73 -9.95 2.70 -2.81
N GLY A 74 -10.44 3.90 -3.17
CA GLY A 74 -9.62 4.90 -3.88
C GLY A 74 -8.45 5.48 -3.07
N THR A 75 -8.36 5.17 -1.78
CA THR A 75 -7.30 5.67 -0.87
C THR A 75 -6.37 4.57 -0.37
N TYR A 76 -6.44 3.37 -0.95
CA TYR A 76 -5.70 2.20 -0.50
C TYR A 76 -5.28 1.33 -1.69
N VAL A 77 -4.04 0.81 -1.64
CA VAL A 77 -3.51 -0.14 -2.60
C VAL A 77 -2.89 -1.30 -1.83
N SER A 78 -3.19 -2.53 -2.25
CA SER A 78 -2.47 -3.71 -1.78
C SER A 78 -2.18 -4.67 -2.92
N TYR A 79 -1.02 -5.31 -2.84
CA TYR A 79 -0.63 -6.36 -3.75
C TYR A 79 0.04 -7.49 -2.95
N SER A 80 -0.23 -8.72 -3.35
CA SER A 80 0.37 -9.91 -2.75
C SER A 80 0.58 -10.96 -3.81
N GLY A 81 1.73 -11.62 -3.78
CA GLY A 81 2.03 -12.66 -4.75
C GLY A 81 3.31 -13.39 -4.45
N LEU A 82 3.52 -14.49 -5.17
CA LEU A 82 4.83 -15.11 -5.27
C LEU A 82 5.69 -14.20 -6.15
N ARG A 83 6.86 -13.81 -5.63
CA ARG A 83 7.87 -13.15 -6.43
C ARG A 83 8.66 -14.23 -7.14
N GLU A 84 8.40 -14.46 -8.42
CA GLU A 84 9.36 -15.15 -9.28
C GLU A 84 10.58 -14.25 -9.48
N GLY A 85 11.76 -14.84 -9.38
CA GLY A 85 13.06 -14.19 -9.57
C GLY A 85 13.92 -15.04 -10.47
#